data_AF-A0A9D8DXX1-F1
#
_entry.id   AF-A0A9D8DXX1-F1
#
_cell.length_a   1.000
_cell.length_b   1.000
_cell.length_c   1.000
_cell.angle_alpha   90.00
_cell.angle_beta   90.00
_cell.angle_gamma   90.00
#
_symmetry.space_group_name_H-M   'P 1'
#
loop_
_entity.id
_entity.type
_entity.pdbx_description
1 polymer ?
#
loop_
_entity_poly.entity_id
_entity_poly.type
_entity_poly.pdbx_seq_one_letter_code
_entity_poly.pdbx_strand_id
1 'polypeptide(L)'
;MDCFLACTRAHESDTSGGYGAVSAGGQYRGAYQFQQRTWDAAVTGAGFGEYAGLPADAAPPEVQDAAAAHLYAVSGNRPWGGRC
;
A
#
# COMPACT_ATOMS: atom_id res chain seq x y z
N MET A 1 -3.83 -14.22 3.02
CA MET A 1 -3.36 -12.82 2.86
C MET A 1 -2.68 -12.64 1.51
N ASP A 2 -1.80 -13.56 1.10
CA ASP A 2 -0.99 -13.42 -0.13
C ASP A 2 -1.81 -13.33 -1.43
N CYS A 3 -2.95 -14.03 -1.51
CA CYS A 3 -3.86 -13.94 -2.65
C CYS A 3 -4.49 -12.53 -2.78
N PHE A 4 -4.81 -11.88 -1.65
CA PHE A 4 -5.30 -10.50 -1.65
C PHE A 4 -4.21 -9.54 -2.11
N LEU A 5 -3.03 -9.60 -1.48
CA LEU A 5 -1.91 -8.71 -1.79
C LEU A 5 -1.52 -8.79 -3.27
N ALA A 6 -1.37 -10.00 -3.81
CA ALA A 6 -1.07 -10.20 -5.23
C ALA A 6 -2.18 -9.65 -6.15
N CYS A 7 -3.45 -9.90 -5.82
CA CYS A 7 -4.60 -9.43 -6.60
C CYS A 7 -4.69 -7.88 -6.61
N THR A 8 -4.48 -7.25 -5.46
CA THR A 8 -4.47 -5.79 -5.34
C THR A 8 -3.31 -5.18 -6.11
N ARG A 9 -2.06 -5.67 -5.95
CA ARG A 9 -0.91 -5.15 -6.70
C ARG A 9 -1.09 -5.30 -8.22
N ALA A 10 -1.59 -6.45 -8.66
CA ALA A 10 -1.85 -6.71 -10.07
C ALA A 10 -2.82 -5.69 -10.69
N HIS A 11 -3.79 -5.21 -9.91
CA HIS A 11 -4.77 -4.23 -10.37
C HIS A 11 -4.28 -2.78 -10.23
N GLU A 12 -3.56 -2.48 -9.14
CA GLU A 12 -3.23 -1.11 -8.77
C GLU A 12 -1.91 -0.62 -9.40
N SER A 13 -0.92 -1.49 -9.60
CA SER A 13 0.45 -1.03 -9.86
C SER A 13 1.35 -1.91 -10.73
N ASP A 14 1.10 -3.22 -10.89
CA ASP A 14 2.04 -4.10 -11.61
C ASP A 14 2.25 -3.67 -13.08
N THR A 15 1.25 -3.04 -13.71
CA THR A 15 1.36 -2.47 -15.06
C THR A 15 1.90 -1.04 -15.09
N SER A 16 2.26 -0.47 -13.95
CA SER A 16 2.56 0.95 -13.75
C SER A 16 3.73 1.23 -12.80
N GLY A 17 4.57 0.21 -12.54
CA GLY A 17 5.81 0.36 -11.77
C GLY A 17 5.87 -0.43 -10.45
N GLY A 18 4.81 -1.19 -10.11
CA GLY A 18 4.76 -2.05 -8.93
C GLY A 18 5.00 -1.27 -7.63
N TYR A 19 5.96 -1.72 -6.82
CA TYR A 19 6.35 -1.07 -5.57
C TYR A 19 6.87 0.37 -5.71
N GLY A 20 7.29 0.78 -6.91
CA GLY A 20 7.67 2.17 -7.22
C GLY A 20 6.59 2.95 -7.95
N ALA A 21 5.37 2.41 -8.07
CA ALA A 21 4.31 3.07 -8.83
C ALA A 21 3.91 4.39 -8.17
N VAL A 22 3.67 5.39 -9.01
CA VAL A 22 3.18 6.70 -8.61
C VAL A 22 2.04 7.07 -9.54
N SER A 23 0.87 7.35 -8.97
CA SER A 23 -0.29 7.84 -9.75
C SER A 23 0.04 9.12 -10.52
N ALA A 24 -0.66 9.38 -11.63
CA ALA A 24 -0.41 10.56 -12.48
C ALA A 24 -0.47 11.91 -11.74
N GLY A 25 -1.19 12.00 -10.62
CA GLY A 25 -1.25 13.18 -9.75
C GLY A 25 -0.32 13.14 -8.53
N GLY A 26 0.49 12.10 -8.37
CA GLY A 26 1.41 11.92 -7.23
C GLY A 26 0.74 11.69 -5.87
N GLN A 27 -0.58 11.55 -5.85
CA GLN A 27 -1.42 11.44 -4.64
C GLN A 27 -1.37 10.06 -4.01
N TYR A 28 -1.32 9.03 -4.86
CA TYR A 28 -1.24 7.61 -4.50
C TYR A 28 0.08 7.03 -4.98
N ARG A 29 0.74 6.25 -4.11
CA ARG A 29 2.09 5.73 -4.35
C ARG A 29 2.27 4.31 -3.81
N GLY A 30 3.28 3.63 -4.34
CA GLY A 30 3.63 2.26 -3.97
C GLY A 30 2.70 1.22 -4.59
N ALA A 31 2.99 -0.05 -4.33
CA ALA A 31 2.32 -1.17 -4.99
C ALA A 31 0.80 -1.23 -4.74
N TYR A 32 0.37 -0.68 -3.61
CA TYR A 32 -1.02 -0.66 -3.16
C TYR A 32 -1.68 0.71 -3.30
N GLN A 33 -1.02 1.64 -4.00
CA GLN A 33 -1.52 2.97 -4.29
C GLN A 33 -2.02 3.68 -3.03
N PHE A 34 -1.17 3.76 -2.00
CA PHE A 34 -1.51 4.42 -0.75
C PHE A 34 -1.53 5.93 -0.90
N GLN A 35 -2.54 6.57 -0.32
CA GLN A 35 -2.47 7.98 0.03
C GLN A 35 -1.56 8.15 1.25
N GLN A 36 -0.77 9.24 1.30
CA GLN A 36 0.20 9.50 2.38
C GLN A 36 -0.39 9.33 3.80
N ARG A 37 -1.56 9.92 4.08
CA ARG A 37 -2.18 9.81 5.41
C ARG A 37 -2.53 8.37 5.79
N THR A 38 -3.00 7.59 4.83
CA THR A 38 -3.34 6.17 5.03
C THR A 38 -2.08 5.34 5.20
N TRP A 39 -1.04 5.62 4.41
CA TRP A 39 0.28 5.02 4.53
C TRP A 39 0.84 5.18 5.94
N ASP A 40 0.91 6.43 6.44
CA ASP A 40 1.49 6.75 7.75
C ASP A 40 0.80 5.97 8.88
N ALA A 41 -0.54 5.87 8.83
CA ALA A 41 -1.31 5.09 9.79
C ALA A 41 -1.06 3.59 9.64
N ALA A 42 -1.02 3.08 8.40
CA ALA A 42 -0.83 1.67 8.13
C ALA A 42 0.56 1.16 8.54
N VAL A 43 1.64 1.89 8.22
CA VAL A 43 3.00 1.50 8.64
C VAL A 43 3.19 1.59 10.13
N THR A 44 2.62 2.63 10.78
CA THR A 44 2.65 2.74 12.25
C THR A 44 1.95 1.55 12.89
N GLY A 45 0.76 1.17 12.40
CA GLY A 45 0.01 0.02 12.89
C GLY A 45 0.67 -1.33 12.57
N ALA A 46 1.44 -1.40 11.49
CA ALA A 46 2.22 -2.57 11.09
C ALA A 46 3.55 -2.73 11.85
N GLY A 47 3.93 -1.76 12.71
CA GLY A 47 5.19 -1.78 13.46
C GLY A 47 6.39 -1.16 12.74
N PHE A 48 6.14 -0.47 11.62
CA PHE A 48 7.12 0.20 10.75
C PHE A 48 7.00 1.72 10.84
N GLY A 49 6.81 2.25 12.05
CA GLY A 49 6.56 3.68 12.28
C GLY A 49 7.68 4.60 11.77
N GLU A 50 8.89 4.09 11.60
CA GLU A 50 10.02 4.80 10.98
C GLU A 50 9.80 5.15 9.50
N TYR A 51 8.85 4.48 8.84
CA TYR A 51 8.45 4.78 7.46
C TYR A 51 7.26 5.74 7.37
N ALA A 52 6.68 6.15 8.51
CA ALA A 52 5.66 7.18 8.53
C ALA A 52 6.27 8.54 8.14
N GLY A 53 5.58 9.28 7.26
CA GLY A 53 6.06 10.52 6.67
C GLY A 53 6.96 10.32 5.44
N LEU A 54 7.41 9.09 5.16
CA LEU A 54 8.00 8.74 3.87
C LEU A 54 6.90 8.33 2.89
N PRO A 55 7.06 8.59 1.59
CA PRO A 55 6.10 8.12 0.62
C PRO A 55 6.24 6.62 0.40
N ALA A 56 5.12 5.94 0.15
CA ALA A 56 5.08 4.46 0.08
C ALA A 56 6.03 3.88 -0.99
N ASP A 57 6.24 4.56 -2.11
CA ASP A 57 7.15 4.18 -3.18
C ASP A 57 8.64 4.23 -2.79
N ALA A 58 8.98 4.93 -1.71
CA ALA A 58 10.33 4.97 -1.15
C ALA A 58 10.57 3.88 -0.09
N ALA A 59 9.53 3.15 0.31
CA ALA A 59 9.64 2.09 1.31
C ALA A 59 9.95 0.73 0.67
N PRO A 60 10.69 -0.15 1.37
CA PRO A 60 10.95 -1.51 0.90
C PRO A 60 9.66 -2.31 0.63
N PRO A 61 9.69 -3.26 -0.32
CA PRO A 61 8.53 -4.10 -0.65
C PRO A 61 7.87 -4.77 0.55
N GLU A 62 8.68 -5.28 1.49
CA GLU A 62 8.21 -5.94 2.71
C GLU A 62 7.43 -4.99 3.63
N VAL A 63 7.80 -3.71 3.69
CA VAL A 63 7.10 -2.68 4.47
C VAL A 63 5.77 -2.36 3.81
N GLN A 64 5.76 -2.23 2.48
CA GLN A 64 4.53 -1.98 1.73
C GLN A 64 3.53 -3.13 1.87
N ASP A 65 4.00 -4.38 1.79
CA ASP A 65 3.18 -5.57 1.98
C ASP A 65 2.64 -5.66 3.41
N ALA A 66 3.47 -5.37 4.42
CA ALA A 66 3.05 -5.36 5.82
C ALA A 66 2.01 -4.26 6.10
N ALA A 67 2.19 -3.06 5.55
CA ALA A 67 1.22 -1.98 5.65
C ALA A 67 -0.12 -2.34 5.02
N ALA A 68 -0.10 -2.96 3.83
CA ALA A 68 -1.31 -3.43 3.15
C ALA A 68 -2.00 -4.57 3.91
N ALA A 69 -1.23 -5.52 4.43
CA ALA A 69 -1.76 -6.59 5.27
C ALA A 69 -2.41 -6.03 6.55
N HIS A 70 -1.75 -5.08 7.21
CA HIS A 70 -2.31 -4.42 8.39
C HIS A 70 -3.59 -3.66 8.05
N LEU A 71 -3.58 -2.84 7.00
CA LEU A 71 -4.74 -2.07 6.59
C LEU A 71 -5.92 -2.99 6.22
N TYR A 72 -5.66 -4.10 5.54
CA TYR A 72 -6.66 -5.11 5.24
C TYR A 72 -7.22 -5.76 6.51
N ALA A 73 -6.38 -6.07 7.50
CA ALA A 73 -6.84 -6.64 8.76
C ALA A 73 -7.78 -5.70 9.54
N VAL A 74 -7.55 -4.37 9.46
CA VAL A 74 -8.36 -3.38 10.21
C VAL A 74 -9.55 -2.82 9.43
N SER A 75 -9.46 -2.73 8.10
CA SER A 75 -10.47 -2.07 7.24
C SER A 75 -11.07 -2.97 6.17
N GLY A 76 -10.62 -4.22 6.06
CA GLY A 76 -10.91 -5.10 4.94
C GLY A 76 -10.40 -4.50 3.62
N ASN A 77 -11.05 -4.86 2.52
CA ASN A 77 -10.71 -4.39 1.18
C ASN A 77 -11.39 -3.10 0.73
N ARG A 78 -12.13 -2.43 1.63
CA ARG A 78 -12.79 -1.15 1.33
C ARG A 78 -11.87 -0.08 0.75
N PRO A 79 -10.60 0.08 1.20
CA PRO A 79 -9.68 1.07 0.63
C PRO A 79 -9.38 0.84 -0.86
N TRP A 80 -9.45 -0.41 -1.30
CA TRP A 80 -9.26 -0.81 -2.69
C TRP A 80 -10.60 -1.01 -3.42
N GLY A 81 -11.71 -0.52 -2.88
CA GLY A 81 -13.02 -0.56 -3.55
C GLY A 81 -13.72 -1.92 -3.50
N GLY A 82 -13.40 -2.78 -2.53
CA GLY A 82 -14.07 -4.07 -2.35
C GLY A 82 -13.61 -5.16 -3.33
N ARG A 83 -12.61 -4.87 -4.14
CA ARG A 83 -12.04 -5.77 -5.14
C ARG A 83 -10.79 -6.42 -4.56
N CYS A 84 -10.76 -7.75 -4.63
CA CYS A 84 -9.86 -8.61 -3.86
C CYS A 84 -10.07 -8.42 -2.34
#